data_AF-A0A917WN95-F1
#
_entry.id   AF-A0A917WN95-F1
#
_cell.length_a   1.000
_cell.length_b   1.000
_cell.length_c   1.000
_cell.angle_alpha   90.00
_cell.angle_beta   90.00
_cell.angle_gamma   90.00
#
_symmetry.space_group_name_H-M   'P 1'
#
loop_
_entity.id
_entity.type
_entity.pdbx_description
1 polymer ?
#
loop_
_entity_poly.entity_id
_entity_poly.type
_entity_poly.pdbx_seq_one_letter_code
_entity_poly.pdbx_strand_id
1 'polypeptide(L)'
;MRPETRLWPPAALFGSCARGHNPKKRFFPTCYGSCYVARETRIFTRQLGLTPCYTPLKSPESNEIAEAFVKTLKRDYVHVTPLPDTVTVLRLIAGWFEDYNDHHPHSGLKMRSPRECIAARTVTA
;
A
#
# COMPACT_ATOMS: atom_id res chain seq x y z
N MET A 1 8.06 -8.03 21.53
CA MET A 1 7.47 -6.71 21.22
C MET A 1 8.41 -6.00 20.26
N ARG A 2 8.00 -5.75 19.00
CA ARG A 2 8.65 -4.74 18.13
C ARG A 2 7.72 -3.51 18.06
N PRO A 3 8.19 -2.28 18.29
CA PRO A 3 7.33 -1.12 18.53
C PRO A 3 6.58 -0.59 17.28
N GLU A 4 6.93 -1.05 16.09
CA GLU A 4 6.50 -0.48 14.79
C GLU A 4 5.08 -0.86 14.30
N THR A 5 4.24 -1.52 15.11
CA THR A 5 2.90 -1.98 14.66
C THR A 5 1.74 -1.16 15.21
N ARG A 6 1.96 0.11 15.56
CA ARG A 6 0.88 1.07 15.79
C ARG A 6 0.26 1.47 14.45
N LEU A 7 -0.79 0.72 14.08
CA LEU A 7 -2.03 1.18 13.43
C LEU A 7 -1.89 2.57 12.77
N TRP A 8 -1.51 2.59 11.49
CA TRP A 8 -1.45 3.80 10.65
C TRP A 8 -0.45 4.84 11.19
N PRO A 9 0.58 5.26 10.43
CA PRO A 9 1.14 6.56 10.73
C PRO A 9 0.02 7.59 10.74
N PRO A 10 -0.13 8.43 11.78
CA PRO A 10 -0.65 9.77 11.51
C PRO A 10 0.15 10.26 10.29
N ALA A 11 -0.46 11.03 9.38
CA ALA A 11 0.22 11.54 8.19
C ALA A 11 1.68 11.98 8.47
N ALA A 12 1.98 12.43 9.70
CA ALA A 12 3.27 12.51 10.37
C ALA A 12 4.41 11.49 10.04
N LEU A 13 4.22 10.17 9.81
CA LEU A 13 5.37 9.33 9.37
C LEU A 13 5.72 9.49 7.88
N PHE A 14 4.88 10.18 7.09
CA PHE A 14 5.27 10.69 5.77
C PHE A 14 6.02 12.03 5.86
N GLY A 15 6.72 12.31 6.97
CA GLY A 15 7.53 13.52 7.15
C GLY A 15 6.91 14.79 6.54
N SER A 16 7.62 15.45 5.63
CA SER A 16 7.18 16.67 4.94
C SER A 16 5.99 16.51 3.98
N CYS A 17 5.63 15.31 3.51
CA CYS A 17 4.41 15.13 2.71
C CYS A 17 3.14 15.38 3.54
N ALA A 18 3.23 15.20 4.86
CA ALA A 18 2.15 15.48 5.80
C ALA A 18 1.90 16.98 6.02
N ARG A 19 2.94 17.82 5.89
CA ARG A 19 2.93 19.24 6.30
C ARG A 19 2.07 20.16 5.41
N GLY A 20 1.38 19.60 4.42
CA GLY A 20 0.32 20.27 3.65
C GLY A 20 -0.85 19.35 3.29
N HIS A 21 -0.95 18.19 3.94
CA HIS A 21 -1.91 17.17 3.55
C HIS A 21 -3.30 17.50 4.10
N ASN A 22 -4.23 17.82 3.21
CA ASN A 22 -5.64 17.93 3.56
C ASN A 22 -6.26 16.52 3.54
N PRO A 23 -6.63 15.93 4.69
CA PRO A 23 -7.27 14.61 4.73
C PRO A 23 -8.60 14.53 3.97
N LYS A 24 -9.17 15.67 3.54
CA LYS A 24 -10.35 15.74 2.65
C LYS A 24 -10.02 15.54 1.17
N LYS A 25 -8.74 15.59 0.76
CA LYS A 25 -8.32 15.37 -0.64
C LYS A 25 -7.63 14.02 -0.78
N ARG A 26 -7.97 13.28 -1.83
CA ARG A 26 -7.33 12.00 -2.16
C ARG A 26 -5.95 12.27 -2.75
N PHE A 27 -4.97 11.45 -2.38
CA PHE A 27 -3.58 11.61 -2.77
C PHE A 27 -2.97 10.29 -3.20
N PHE A 28 -1.88 10.37 -3.95
CA PHE A 28 -1.13 9.21 -4.42
C PHE A 28 0.34 9.36 -4.02
N PRO A 29 0.80 8.69 -2.95
CA PRO A 29 2.20 8.72 -2.53
C PRO A 29 3.06 7.93 -3.52
N THR A 30 4.14 8.55 -4.02
CA THR A 30 5.01 7.97 -5.06
C THR A 30 6.47 8.32 -4.81
N CYS A 31 7.37 7.51 -5.34
CA CYS A 31 8.79 7.82 -5.41
C CYS A 31 9.14 8.58 -6.71
N TYR A 32 10.40 9.00 -6.85
CA TYR A 32 10.90 9.66 -8.06
C TYR A 32 11.21 8.70 -9.23
N GLY A 33 10.63 7.51 -9.24
CA GLY A 33 10.75 6.59 -10.37
C GLY A 33 10.25 7.25 -11.65
N SER A 34 10.94 7.04 -12.76
CA SER A 34 10.62 7.69 -14.05
C SER A 34 9.16 7.45 -14.48
N CYS A 35 8.62 6.26 -14.22
CA CYS A 35 7.22 5.92 -14.46
C CYS A 35 6.21 6.78 -13.68
N TYR A 36 6.57 7.27 -12.49
CA TYR A 36 5.70 8.13 -11.66
C TYR A 36 5.87 9.62 -11.97
N VAL A 37 7.05 10.02 -12.46
CA VAL A 37 7.35 11.40 -12.89
C VAL A 37 6.83 11.68 -14.31
N ALA A 38 6.62 10.63 -15.12
CA ALA A 38 6.10 10.71 -16.48
C ALA A 38 4.85 11.61 -16.58
N ARG A 39 4.77 12.38 -17.66
CA ARG A 39 3.70 13.36 -17.88
C ARG A 39 2.34 12.67 -17.94
N GLU A 40 2.28 11.52 -18.60
CA GLU A 40 1.12 10.68 -18.80
C GLU A 40 0.55 10.24 -17.46
N THR A 41 1.40 9.70 -16.57
CA THR A 41 1.02 9.30 -15.20
C THR A 41 0.47 10.46 -14.40
N ARG A 42 1.08 11.65 -14.49
CA ARG A 42 0.60 12.85 -13.80
C ARG A 42 -0.76 13.33 -14.31
N ILE A 43 -1.00 13.24 -15.63
CA ILE A 43 -2.29 13.58 -16.23
C ILE A 43 -3.36 12.59 -15.73
N PHE A 44 -3.09 11.29 -15.82
CA PHE A 44 -4.00 10.24 -15.38
C PHE A 44 -4.37 10.39 -13.89
N THR A 45 -3.37 10.63 -13.04
CA THR A 45 -3.58 10.82 -11.58
C THR A 45 -4.52 12.00 -11.30
N ARG A 46 -4.36 13.11 -12.04
CA ARG A 46 -5.25 14.29 -11.92
C ARG A 46 -6.66 14.02 -12.41
N GLN A 47 -6.83 13.24 -13.48
CA GLN A 47 -8.16 12.84 -13.98
C GLN A 47 -8.92 11.99 -12.95
N LEU A 48 -8.22 11.20 -12.14
CA LEU A 48 -8.79 10.46 -11.01
C LEU A 48 -9.07 11.32 -9.76
N GLY A 49 -8.81 12.63 -9.82
CA GLY A 49 -8.95 13.52 -8.67
C GLY A 49 -7.89 13.29 -7.58
N LEU A 50 -6.79 12.60 -7.92
CA LEU A 50 -5.69 12.33 -7.02
C LEU A 50 -4.61 13.41 -7.14
N THR A 51 -4.06 13.82 -6.01
CA THR A 51 -2.87 14.70 -5.98
C THR A 51 -1.61 13.83 -5.84
N PRO A 52 -0.66 13.87 -6.82
CA PRO A 52 0.62 13.20 -6.66
C PRO A 52 1.40 13.78 -5.47
N CYS A 53 1.91 12.91 -4.61
CA CYS A 53 2.74 13.28 -3.45
C CYS A 53 4.07 12.54 -3.55
N TYR A 54 5.16 13.26 -3.79
CA TYR A 54 6.48 12.66 -3.86
C TYR A 54 7.09 12.54 -2.47
N THR A 55 7.67 11.38 -2.17
CA THR A 55 8.43 11.16 -0.95
C THR A 55 9.67 12.05 -0.92
N PRO A 56 10.17 12.48 0.25
CA PRO A 56 11.40 13.25 0.32
C PRO A 56 12.57 12.47 -0.30
N LEU A 57 13.47 13.18 -1.00
CA LEU A 57 14.68 12.56 -1.53
C LEU A 57 15.46 11.88 -0.40
N LYS A 58 15.94 10.67 -0.66
CA LYS A 58 16.71 9.85 0.29
C LYS A 58 15.95 9.46 1.56
N SER A 59 14.63 9.33 1.50
CA SER A 59 13.83 8.72 2.58
C SER A 59 13.25 7.37 2.13
N PRO A 60 14.03 6.27 2.18
CA PRO A 60 13.53 4.93 1.88
C PRO A 60 12.41 4.50 2.83
N GLU A 61 12.37 5.03 4.05
CA GLU A 61 11.35 4.78 5.06
C GLU A 61 9.94 5.15 4.55
N SER A 62 9.86 6.14 3.66
CA SER A 62 8.59 6.58 3.10
C SER A 62 7.92 5.53 2.18
N ASN A 63 8.64 4.49 1.78
CA ASN A 63 8.12 3.36 1.00
C ASN A 63 7.82 2.11 1.85
N GLU A 64 8.02 2.16 3.17
CA GLU A 64 7.92 1.00 4.07
C GLU A 64 6.63 0.21 3.91
N ILE A 65 5.50 0.89 3.68
CA ILE A 65 4.19 0.25 3.52
C ILE A 65 4.16 -0.65 2.27
N ALA A 66 4.60 -0.11 1.13
CA ALA A 66 4.63 -0.86 -0.13
C ALA A 66 5.64 -2.00 -0.05
N GLU A 67 6.80 -1.77 0.57
CA GLU A 67 7.83 -2.79 0.77
C GLU A 67 7.35 -3.92 1.68
N ALA A 68 6.69 -3.60 2.80
CA ALA A 68 6.10 -4.59 3.71
C ALA A 68 5.04 -5.44 3.00
N PHE A 69 4.17 -4.83 2.20
CA PHE A 69 3.19 -5.54 1.39
C PHE A 69 3.86 -6.53 0.42
N VAL A 70 4.82 -6.07 -0.39
CA VAL A 70 5.52 -6.92 -1.36
C VAL A 70 6.28 -8.04 -0.66
N LYS A 71 6.89 -7.77 0.49
CA LYS A 71 7.59 -8.77 1.29
C LYS A 71 6.65 -9.87 1.76
N THR A 72 5.47 -9.51 2.26
CA THR A 72 4.44 -10.48 2.65
C THR A 72 3.98 -11.30 1.45
N LEU A 73 3.65 -10.66 0.32
CA LEU A 73 3.20 -11.35 -0.87
C LEU A 73 4.24 -12.38 -1.37
N LYS A 74 5.52 -11.99 -1.36
CA LYS A 74 6.61 -12.89 -1.73
C LYS A 74 6.75 -14.07 -0.78
N ARG A 75 6.74 -13.79 0.54
CA ARG A 75 6.90 -14.82 1.58
C ARG A 75 5.76 -15.85 1.55
N ASP A 76 4.53 -15.39 1.49
CA ASP A 76 3.34 -16.23 1.74
C ASP A 76 2.81 -16.91 0.47
N TYR A 77 3.09 -16.36 -0.71
CA TYR A 77 2.55 -16.88 -1.96
C TYR A 77 3.65 -17.26 -2.94
N VAL A 78 4.55 -16.32 -3.27
CA VAL A 78 5.55 -16.55 -4.33
C VAL A 78 6.53 -17.67 -3.96
N HIS A 79 7.06 -17.65 -2.75
CA HIS A 79 8.11 -18.60 -2.33
C HIS A 79 7.58 -20.01 -2.04
N VAL A 80 6.26 -20.17 -1.85
CA VAL A 80 5.63 -21.46 -1.50
C VAL A 80 4.88 -22.08 -2.68
N THR A 81 4.71 -21.35 -3.78
CA THR A 81 3.99 -21.81 -4.97
C THR A 81 4.97 -22.14 -6.10
N PRO A 82 4.82 -23.28 -6.80
CA PRO A 82 5.56 -23.52 -8.04
C PRO A 82 5.13 -22.53 -9.14
N LEU A 83 6.08 -21.76 -9.67
CA LEU A 83 5.83 -20.72 -10.69
C LEU A 83 6.67 -21.01 -11.95
N PRO A 84 6.24 -21.98 -12.80
CA PRO A 84 7.02 -22.42 -13.96
C PRO A 84 7.12 -21.37 -15.06
N ASP A 85 6.17 -20.44 -15.15
CA ASP A 85 6.10 -19.42 -16.19
C ASP A 85 5.29 -18.20 -15.74
N THR A 86 5.38 -17.11 -16.52
CA THR A 86 4.73 -15.83 -16.22
C THR A 86 3.20 -15.88 -16.37
N VAL A 87 2.66 -16.71 -17.26
CA VAL A 87 1.21 -16.86 -17.46
C VAL A 87 0.59 -17.48 -16.21
N THR A 88 1.25 -18.46 -15.62
CA THR A 88 0.86 -19.08 -14.35
C THR A 88 0.84 -18.05 -13.22
N VAL A 89 1.88 -17.22 -13.09
CA VAL A 89 1.91 -16.12 -12.10
C VAL A 89 0.74 -15.15 -12.28
N LEU A 90 0.48 -14.72 -13.50
CA LEU A 90 -0.59 -13.76 -13.80
C LEU A 90 -1.99 -14.32 -13.50
N ARG A 91 -2.18 -15.64 -13.64
CA ARG A 91 -3.44 -16.31 -13.25
C ARG A 91 -3.62 -16.38 -11.73
N LEU A 92 -2.53 -16.52 -10.98
CA LEU A 92 -2.58 -16.70 -9.53
C LEU A 92 -2.63 -15.39 -8.75
N ILE A 93 -2.00 -14.32 -9.27
CA ILE A 93 -1.81 -13.07 -8.52
C ILE A 93 -3.13 -12.44 -8.05
N ALA A 94 -4.19 -12.53 -8.86
CA ALA A 94 -5.51 -12.04 -8.50
C ALA A 94 -6.05 -12.78 -7.28
N GLY A 95 -5.94 -14.12 -7.26
CA GLY A 95 -6.37 -14.95 -6.13
C GLY A 95 -5.55 -14.67 -4.86
N TRP A 96 -4.25 -14.38 -4.98
CA TRP A 96 -3.43 -14.00 -3.85
C TRP A 96 -3.84 -12.66 -3.24
N PHE A 97 -4.28 -11.70 -4.05
CA PHE A 97 -4.81 -10.43 -3.54
C PHE A 97 -6.15 -10.62 -2.81
N GLU A 98 -7.02 -11.47 -3.32
CA GLU A 98 -8.28 -11.81 -2.63
C GLU A 98 -7.99 -12.45 -1.27
N ASP A 99 -7.16 -13.48 -1.24
CA ASP A 99 -6.79 -14.17 -0.02
C ASP A 99 -6.11 -13.24 1.00
N TYR A 100 -5.19 -12.39 0.54
CA TYR A 100 -4.55 -11.40 1.41
C TYR A 100 -5.57 -10.44 2.04
N ASN A 101 -6.50 -9.93 1.23
CA ASN A 101 -7.48 -8.94 1.68
C ASN A 101 -8.54 -9.55 2.61
N ASP A 102 -8.85 -10.84 2.46
CA ASP A 102 -9.86 -11.55 3.24
C ASP A 102 -9.30 -12.17 4.51
N HIS A 103 -8.08 -12.71 4.48
CA HIS A 103 -7.57 -13.59 5.52
C HIS A 103 -6.26 -13.13 6.18
N HIS A 104 -5.44 -12.29 5.53
CA HIS A 104 -4.12 -11.96 6.09
C HIS A 104 -4.22 -11.14 7.38
N PRO A 105 -3.74 -11.65 8.53
CA PRO A 105 -3.91 -10.97 9.79
C PRO A 105 -2.87 -9.86 9.96
N HIS A 106 -3.34 -8.66 10.28
CA HIS A 106 -2.47 -7.52 10.58
C HIS A 106 -2.46 -7.19 12.07
N SER A 107 -1.29 -7.23 12.70
CA SER A 107 -1.13 -6.79 14.10
C SER A 107 -1.60 -5.36 14.32
N GLY A 108 -1.28 -4.47 13.37
CA GLY A 108 -1.77 -3.10 13.33
C GLY A 108 -3.29 -2.98 13.16
N LEU A 109 -4.01 -4.04 12.77
CA LEU A 109 -5.47 -4.06 12.65
C LEU A 109 -6.13 -4.94 13.73
N LYS A 110 -5.47 -5.14 14.87
CA LYS A 110 -5.93 -6.07 15.93
C LYS A 110 -6.12 -7.51 15.40
N MET A 111 -5.20 -7.95 14.55
CA MET A 111 -5.20 -9.25 13.87
C MET A 111 -6.35 -9.48 12.88
N ARG A 112 -7.05 -8.41 12.49
CA ARG A 112 -8.07 -8.47 11.42
C ARG A 112 -7.43 -8.38 10.04
N SER A 113 -8.15 -8.90 9.05
CA SER A 113 -7.82 -8.69 7.65
C SER A 113 -8.18 -7.28 7.16
N PRO A 114 -7.65 -6.83 6.01
CA PRO A 114 -8.03 -5.55 5.41
C PRO A 114 -9.54 -5.39 5.23
N ARG A 115 -10.26 -6.40 4.70
CA ARG A 115 -11.71 -6.30 4.48
C ARG A 115 -12.50 -6.28 5.77
N GLU A 116 -12.12 -7.07 6.77
CA GLU A 116 -12.72 -7.02 8.11
C GLU A 116 -12.57 -5.63 8.75
N CYS A 117 -11.41 -4.99 8.57
CA CYS A 117 -11.18 -3.64 9.06
C CYS A 117 -12.09 -2.62 8.36
N ILE A 118 -12.21 -2.70 7.03
CA ILE A 118 -13.08 -1.80 6.25
C ILE A 118 -14.54 -1.99 6.68
N ALA A 119 -15.03 -3.23 6.73
CA ALA A 119 -16.42 -3.54 7.11
C ALA A 119 -16.74 -3.04 8.53
N ALA A 120 -15.83 -3.21 9.50
CA ALA A 120 -16.03 -2.70 10.85
C ALA A 120 -16.11 -1.17 10.90
N ARG A 121 -15.39 -0.47 10.02
CA ARG A 121 -15.39 0.99 9.94
C ARG A 121 -16.64 1.54 9.26
N THR A 122 -17.19 0.83 8.28
CA THR A 122 -18.43 1.24 7.59
C THR A 122 -19.68 1.04 8.45
N VAL A 123 -19.67 0.08 9.38
CA VAL A 123 -20.78 -0.14 10.33
C VAL A 123 -20.83 0.91 11.45
N THR A 124 -19.69 1.55 11.74
CA THR A 124 -19.58 2.53 12.84
C THR A 124 -19.73 3.98 12.36
N ALA A 125 -19.94 4.21 11.06
CA ALA A 125 -20.06 5.53 10.42
C ALA A 125 -21.51 5.82 10.01
#